data_AF-A0A535UVJ0-F1
#
_entry.id   AF-A0A535UVJ0-F1
#
_cell.length_a   1.000
_cell.length_b   1.000
_cell.length_c   1.000
_cell.angle_alpha   90.00
_cell.angle_beta   90.00
_cell.angle_gamma   90.00
#
_symmetry.space_group_name_H-M   'P 1'
#
loop_
_entity.id
_entity.type
_entity.pdbx_description
1 polymer ?
#
loop_
_entity_poly.entity_id
_entity_poly.type
_entity_poly.pdbx_seq_one_letter_code
_entity_poly.pdbx_strand_id
1 'polypeptide(L)' 'MAWKIRVTASHAPSRGRGPVPPLIYRAEAYEDSDRFREGRWGCGHEHPTVETALNCGQEWLNAQPGPLTETA' A
#
# COMPACT_ATOMS: atom_id res chain seq x y z
N MET A 1 7.10 -16.01 4.20
CA MET A 1 7.69 -14.77 3.62
C MET A 1 7.19 -13.60 4.45
N ALA A 2 8.07 -12.69 4.88
CA ALA A 2 7.65 -11.52 5.66
C ALA A 2 7.35 -10.36 4.71
N TRP A 3 6.13 -9.86 4.76
CA TRP A 3 5.67 -8.73 3.94
C TRP A 3 5.69 -7.44 4.77
N LYS A 4 6.01 -6.32 4.15
CA LYS A 4 5.91 -4.99 4.74
C LYS A 4 5.07 -4.06 3.88
N ILE A 5 4.38 -3.14 4.54
CA ILE A 5 3.55 -2.12 3.89
C ILE A 5 4.31 -0.80 3.85
N ARG A 6 4.23 -0.09 2.72
CA ARG A 6 4.57 1.32 2.59
C ARG A 6 3.36 2.10 2.05
N VAL A 7 3.33 3.39 2.34
CA VAL A 7 2.36 4.31 1.76
C VAL A 7 3.10 5.26 0.82
N THR A 8 2.63 5.36 -0.41
CA THR A 8 3.10 6.34 -1.39
C THR A 8 2.09 7.46 -1.57
N ALA A 9 2.59 8.68 -1.64
CA ALA A 9 1.80 9.86 -1.94
C ALA A 9 2.04 10.27 -3.39
N SER A 10 0.98 10.60 -4.11
CA SER A 10 1.03 11.10 -5.48
C SER A 10 0.02 12.22 -5.65
N HIS A 11 0.19 13.08 -6.65
CA HIS A 11 -0.84 14.07 -6.98
C HIS A 11 -1.93 13.40 -7.81
N ALA A 12 -3.20 13.69 -7.50
CA ALA A 12 -4.30 13.25 -8.32
C ALA A 12 -4.16 13.80 -9.75
N PRO A 13 -4.57 13.06 -10.79
CA PRO A 13 -4.58 13.58 -12.14
C PRO A 13 -5.38 14.88 -12.18
N SER A 14 -4.73 15.95 -12.65
CA SER A 14 -5.27 17.31 -12.65
C SER A 14 -6.48 17.41 -13.58
N ARG A 15 -7.69 17.17 -13.05
CA ARG A 15 -8.96 17.29 -13.78
C ARG A 15 -9.59 18.69 -13.68
N GLY A 16 -8.82 19.75 -13.44
CA GLY A 16 -9.40 21.09 -13.29
C GLY A 16 -8.40 22.22 -12.99
N ARG A 17 -8.87 23.45 -13.26
CA ARG A 17 -8.16 24.74 -13.20
C ARG A 17 -7.89 25.17 -11.75
N GLY A 18 -6.89 24.58 -11.11
CA GLY A 18 -6.37 25.00 -9.80
C GLY A 18 -4.85 24.80 -9.74
N PRO A 19 -4.11 25.56 -8.89
CA PRO A 19 -2.65 25.59 -8.95
C PRO A 19 -1.96 24.33 -8.42
N VAL A 20 -2.63 23.52 -7.57
CA VAL A 20 -2.04 22.29 -7.00
C VAL A 20 -3.12 21.20 -6.92
N PRO A 21 -2.92 20.02 -7.56
CA PRO A 21 -3.83 18.89 -7.42
C PRO A 21 -3.79 18.31 -6.01
N PRO A 22 -4.88 17.71 -5.50
CA PRO A 22 -4.87 17.10 -4.17
C PRO A 22 -3.91 15.90 -4.13
N LEU A 23 -3.32 15.66 -2.96
CA LEU A 23 -2.56 14.45 -2.69
C LEU A 23 -3.51 13.25 -2.56
N ILE A 24 -3.13 12.16 -3.21
CA ILE A 24 -3.72 10.83 -3.08
C ILE A 24 -2.67 9.91 -2.48
N TYR A 25 -3.12 9.01 -1.61
CA TYR A 25 -2.28 8.03 -0.96
C TYR A 25 -2.63 6.64 -1.46
N ARG A 26 -1.63 5.79 -1.62
CA ARG A 26 -1.78 4.38 -2.00
C ARG A 26 -0.93 3.50 -1.12
N ALA A 27 -1.45 2.33 -0.78
CA ALA A 27 -0.73 1.30 -0.07
C ALA A 27 0.01 0.42 -1.07
N GLU A 28 1.25 0.07 -0.75
CA GLU A 28 2.02 -0.93 -1.48
C GLU A 28 2.64 -1.93 -0.51
N ALA A 29 2.68 -3.20 -0.91
CA ALA A 29 3.37 -4.25 -0.18
C ALA A 29 4.63 -4.68 -0.93
N TYR A 30 5.69 -4.89 -0.17
CA TYR A 30 6.96 -5.39 -0.66
C TYR A 30 7.46 -6.49 0.27
N GLU A 31 8.30 -7.36 -0.26
CA GLU A 31 8.94 -8.42 0.54
C GLU A 31 10.02 -7.78 1.42
N ASP A 32 10.04 -8.10 2.71
CA ASP A 32 11.05 -7.55 3.65
C ASP A 32 12.48 -7.92 3.23
N SER A 33 12.64 -9.12 2.66
CA SER A 33 13.90 -9.61 2.13
C SER A 33 14.35 -8.91 0.84
N ASP A 34 13.46 -8.18 0.17
CA ASP A 34 13.79 -7.49 -1.08
C ASP A 34 14.53 -6.18 -0.79
N ARG A 35 15.81 -6.15 -1.16
CA ARG A 35 16.68 -4.98 -0.94
C ARG A 35 16.22 -3.74 -1.71
N PHE A 36 15.57 -3.94 -2.86
CA PHE A 36 15.09 -2.85 -3.71
C PHE A 36 13.73 -2.31 -3.27
N ARG A 37 13.06 -3.00 -2.34
CA ARG A 37 11.70 -2.73 -1.89
C ARG A 37 10.75 -2.61 -3.08
N GLU A 38 10.86 -3.55 -4.02
CA GLU A 38 9.98 -3.61 -5.18
C GLU A 38 8.54 -3.89 -4.70
N GLY A 39 7.61 -3.03 -5.13
CA GLY A 39 6.19 -3.20 -4.81
C GLY A 39 5.64 -4.41 -5.56
N ARG A 40 5.39 -5.50 -4.83
CA ARG A 40 4.76 -6.73 -5.37
C ARG A 40 3.25 -6.59 -5.45
N TRP A 41 2.68 -5.75 -4.60
CA TRP A 41 1.26 -5.44 -4.59
C TRP A 41 1.05 -3.95 -4.32
N GLY A 42 -0.02 -3.40 -4.87
CA GLY A 42 -0.48 -2.06 -4.55
C GLY A 42 -2.00 -1.98 -4.61
N CYS A 43 -2.61 -1.15 -3.76
CA CYS A 43 -4.05 -0.96 -3.79
C CYS A 43 -4.49 -0.29 -5.11
N GLY A 44 -5.59 -0.78 -5.69
CA GLY A 44 -6.13 -0.27 -6.95
C GLY A 44 -6.93 1.04 -6.82
N HIS A 45 -7.11 1.52 -5.60
CA HIS A 45 -7.90 2.71 -5.27
C HIS A 45 -7.07 3.78 -4.57
N GLU A 46 -7.62 4.99 -4.53
CA GLU A 46 -6.98 6.19 -4.02
C GLU A 46 -7.52 6.50 -2.63
N HIS A 47 -6.63 6.88 -1.72
CA HIS A 47 -6.99 7.26 -0.36
C HIS A 47 -6.77 8.75 -0.13
N PRO A 48 -7.67 9.42 0.60
CA PRO A 48 -7.51 10.84 0.95
C PRO A 48 -6.50 11.07 2.08
N THR A 49 -6.17 10.04 2.88
CA THR A 49 -5.25 10.16 4.02
C THR A 49 -4.24 9.01 4.08
N VAL A 50 -3.08 9.26 4.72
CA VAL A 50 -2.06 8.23 4.96
C VAL A 50 -2.62 7.07 5.78
N GLU A 51 -3.41 7.38 6.81
CA GLU A 51 -3.98 6.38 7.74
C GLU A 51 -4.92 5.42 7.02
N THR A 52 -5.77 5.92 6.11
CA THR A 52 -6.69 5.08 5.35
C THR A 52 -5.97 4.19 4.34
N ALA A 53 -4.88 4.68 3.73
CA ALA A 53 -4.01 3.86 2.89
C ALA A 53 -3.29 2.78 3.72
N LEU A 54 -2.71 3.16 4.87
CA LEU A 54 -2.01 2.21 5.73
C LEU A 54 -2.94 1.09 6.21
N ASN A 55 -4.16 1.44 6.63
CA ASN A 55 -5.16 0.47 7.06
C ASN A 55 -5.50 -0.53 5.93
N CYS A 56 -5.73 -0.04 4.72
CA CYS A 56 -5.95 -0.91 3.55
C CYS A 56 -4.80 -1.89 3.31
N GLY A 57 -3.55 -1.42 3.40
CA GLY A 57 -2.38 -2.29 3.28
C GLY A 57 -2.30 -3.32 4.42
N GLN A 58 -2.67 -2.95 5.64
CA GLN A 58 -2.72 -3.85 6.80
C GLN A 58 -3.82 -4.91 6.64
N GLU A 59 -5.00 -4.53 6.16
CA GLU A 59 -6.09 -5.47 5.84
C GLU A 59 -5.62 -6.51 4.82
N TRP A 60 -4.96 -6.06 3.74
CA TRP A 60 -4.38 -6.97 2.75
C TRP A 60 -3.31 -7.88 3.36
N LEU A 61 -2.44 -7.34 4.22
CA LEU A 61 -1.39 -8.08 4.90
C LEU A 61 -1.96 -9.17 5.82
N ASN A 62 -3.00 -8.85 6.57
CA ASN A 62 -3.70 -9.79 7.45
C ASN A 62 -4.47 -10.86 6.67
N ALA A 63 -4.91 -10.56 5.45
CA ALA A 63 -5.57 -11.49 4.55
C ALA A 63 -4.57 -12.41 3.83
N GLN A 64 -3.26 -12.11 3.85
CA GLN A 64 -2.26 -13.04 3.34
C GLN A 64 -2.27 -14.30 4.20
N PRO A 65 -2.27 -15.49 3.59
CA PRO A 65 -2.06 -16.71 4.34
C PRO A 65 -0.73 -16.54 5.09
N GLY A 66 -0.80 -16.55 6.43
CA GLY A 66 0.39 -16.65 7.25
C GLY A 66 1.22 -17.86 6.81
N PRO A 67 2.52 -17.94 7.17
CA PRO A 67 3.21 -19.22 7.06
C PRO A 67 2.32 -20.27 7.74
N LEU A 68 1.92 -21.29 6.99
CA LEU A 68 1.15 -22.41 7.51
C LEU A 68 1.89 -22.92 8.74
N THR A 69 1.42 -22.56 9.93
CA THR A 69 1.75 -23.29 11.14
C THR A 69 1.02 -24.61 11.01
N GLU A 70 1.69 -25.58 10.37
CA GLU A 70 1.45 -26.99 10.61
C GLU A 70 1.60 -27.23 12.13
N THR A 71 0.48 -27.50 12.79
CA THR A 71 0.44 -28.19 14.08
C THR A 71 -0.47 -29.38 13.84
N ALA A 72 0.10 -30.55 13.54
CA ALA A 72 0.62 -31.55 14.48
C ALA A 72 -0.46 -32.59 14.82
#